data_AF-A0A4Y6PZI8-F1
#
_entry.id   AF-A0A4Y6PZI8-F1
#
_cell.length_a   1.000
_cell.length_b   1.000
_cell.length_c   1.000
_cell.angle_alpha   90.00
_cell.angle_beta   90.00
_cell.angle_gamma   90.00
#
_symmetry.space_group_name_H-M   'P 1'
#
loop_
_entity.id
_entity.type
_entity.pdbx_description
1 polymer ?
#
loop_
_entity_poly.entity_id
_entity_poly.type
_entity_poly.pdbx_seq_one_letter_code
_entity_poly.pdbx_strand_id
1 'polypeptide(L)'
;MASNISDDARRAEILRRALLGLDEDIDDLRNELLDALPDYEQRLRQHTGALPEWLKLSPVRVRELFRFSDDSVDNQGILGPRTVALGAGRVEEFVERWFDEQADQALDDSAEASHDELVDDYDAVRAYLDALRDEAERVAGEARKTLERWLDGVLTELDAQRESDIDAIEALVREGEIGRGRTARQEIADLWEEQRHQAAEIQDRWAPITALVDEGLEMTRAGLDELESMLERARQGLVGANPALEERLEAVGPEPATPEEPPAPEDPVAEQVTEQVTEQASEPSRDEADELEDEIDDVGQPTVPDTTRQTDLAVDEPSDTIPDEGFVHGIVPLEEPTSEPEMSTLESSSVSDYSEPELAETSSTPTADISSQRLYTRGGDSTAWEETDTARKTEEIDEPAESDGPAAEEAAEPTAEALHSSCFRIRAGYAPAGLAEIVAVLAPPIVFMLGVAALSVAHLLGDPGSTNPVTHYSWMPAALAVAAAWLFLVPFALGWRTRWSGWRLEILRSADVRQEEELVIAADSLTIGPVRWRYDELEATRLRRWESDADEIHGWVLMFHPPDHPKAYLVAPEPSRRRWQNSPHELVDVPYEAWQLDADDFEELRTKLIG
;
A
#
# COMPACT_ATOMS: atom_id res chain seq x y z
N MET A 1 -2.69 58.97 0.74
CA MET A 1 -1.84 58.40 -0.33
C MET A 1 -0.45 58.02 0.15
N ALA A 2 0.23 58.76 1.05
CA ALA A 2 1.52 58.33 1.61
C ALA A 2 1.42 57.33 2.78
N SER A 3 0.24 57.17 3.42
CA SER A 3 0.03 56.20 4.51
C SER A 3 -0.15 54.76 4.01
N ASN A 4 -0.91 54.56 2.93
CA ASN A 4 -1.25 53.20 2.44
C ASN A 4 -0.03 52.43 1.91
N ILE A 5 0.90 53.13 1.24
CA ILE A 5 2.14 52.51 0.71
C ILE A 5 3.02 51.93 1.84
N SER A 6 2.94 52.50 3.05
CA SER A 6 3.67 52.00 4.21
C SER A 6 3.01 50.79 4.87
N ASP A 7 1.68 50.67 4.76
CA ASP A 7 0.94 49.55 5.32
C ASP A 7 1.00 48.34 4.37
N ASP A 8 0.83 48.53 3.06
CA ASP A 8 0.94 47.45 2.06
C ASP A 8 2.34 46.81 2.09
N ALA A 9 3.40 47.63 2.19
CA ALA A 9 4.78 47.14 2.33
C ALA A 9 5.00 46.37 3.64
N ARG A 10 4.29 46.72 4.72
CA ARG A 10 4.36 45.99 5.99
C ARG A 10 3.63 44.66 5.91
N ARG A 11 2.45 44.62 5.27
CA ARG A 11 1.65 43.39 5.09
C ARG A 11 2.41 42.38 4.20
N ALA A 12 2.99 42.84 3.10
CA ALA A 12 3.82 42.02 2.22
C ALA A 12 5.07 41.46 2.93
N GLU A 13 5.68 42.23 3.83
CA GLU A 13 6.83 41.75 4.62
C GLU A 13 6.43 40.68 5.66
N ILE A 14 5.22 40.78 6.24
CA ILE A 14 4.68 39.75 7.15
C ILE A 14 4.46 38.44 6.38
N LEU A 15 3.81 38.50 5.21
CA LEU A 15 3.61 37.30 4.36
C LEU A 15 4.94 36.70 3.92
N ARG A 16 5.90 37.53 3.47
CA ARG A 16 7.23 37.03 3.07
C ARG A 16 7.92 36.30 4.22
N ARG A 17 7.85 36.83 5.44
CA ARG A 17 8.48 36.19 6.61
C ARG A 17 7.79 34.88 6.99
N ALA A 18 6.47 34.84 6.89
CA ALA A 18 5.69 33.63 7.14
C ALA A 18 6.01 32.56 6.09
N LEU A 19 6.00 32.93 4.80
CA LEU A 19 6.38 32.06 3.69
C LEU A 19 7.77 31.48 3.88
N LEU A 20 8.78 32.31 4.19
CA LEU A 20 10.15 31.83 4.38
C LEU A 20 10.28 30.83 5.55
N GLY A 21 9.47 30.98 6.60
CA GLY A 21 9.42 30.00 7.69
C GLY A 21 8.75 28.69 7.25
N LEU A 22 7.62 28.79 6.54
CA LEU A 22 6.90 27.63 6.01
C LEU A 22 7.71 26.85 4.97
N ASP A 23 8.45 27.54 4.11
CA ASP A 23 9.35 26.90 3.14
C ASP A 23 10.45 26.10 3.85
N GLU A 24 11.04 26.65 4.92
CA GLU A 24 12.04 25.96 5.76
C GLU A 24 11.41 24.72 6.43
N ASP A 25 10.20 24.85 7.00
CA ASP A 25 9.47 23.74 7.61
C ASP A 25 9.12 22.63 6.58
N ILE A 26 8.66 23.00 5.39
CA ILE A 26 8.31 22.07 4.31
C ILE A 26 9.57 21.36 3.79
N ASP A 27 10.69 22.07 3.62
CA ASP A 27 11.95 21.48 3.20
C ASP A 27 12.52 20.53 4.27
N ASP A 28 12.39 20.87 5.56
CA ASP A 28 12.77 20.00 6.67
C ASP A 28 11.94 18.72 6.68
N LEU A 29 10.61 18.84 6.57
CA LEU A 29 9.70 17.69 6.47
C LEU A 29 10.02 16.84 5.23
N ARG A 30 10.29 17.47 4.09
CA ARG A 30 10.69 16.79 2.85
C ARG A 30 11.96 15.98 3.03
N ASN A 31 12.97 16.54 3.72
CA ASN A 31 14.21 15.83 4.01
C ASN A 31 13.97 14.64 4.95
N GLU A 32 13.15 14.81 5.99
CA GLU A 32 12.76 13.70 6.88
C GLU A 32 12.02 12.60 6.12
N LEU A 33 11.08 12.95 5.25
CA LEU A 33 10.33 12.00 4.44
C LEU A 33 11.21 11.28 3.40
N LEU A 34 12.21 11.96 2.82
CA LEU A 34 13.17 11.35 1.89
C LEU A 34 14.01 10.26 2.56
N ASP A 35 14.31 10.40 3.85
CA ASP A 35 15.02 9.39 4.62
C ASP A 35 14.08 8.28 5.13
N ALA A 36 12.90 8.65 5.62
CA ALA A 36 11.96 7.72 6.26
C ALA A 36 11.22 6.81 5.26
N LEU A 37 10.85 7.32 4.08
CA LEU A 37 10.02 6.59 3.12
C LEU A 37 10.72 5.35 2.55
N PRO A 38 11.98 5.42 2.05
CA PRO A 38 12.67 4.24 1.53
C PRO A 38 12.91 3.20 2.63
N ASP A 39 13.30 3.63 3.82
CA ASP A 39 13.57 2.73 4.95
C ASP A 39 12.31 1.96 5.38
N TYR A 40 11.20 2.67 5.60
CA TYR A 40 9.95 2.05 6.02
C TYR A 40 9.39 1.09 4.94
N GLU A 41 9.37 1.49 3.67
CA GLU A 41 8.90 0.61 2.58
C GLU A 41 9.83 -0.60 2.39
N GLN A 42 11.15 -0.42 2.53
CA GLN A 42 12.12 -1.51 2.44
C GLN A 42 11.94 -2.50 3.59
N ARG A 43 11.81 -2.02 4.84
CA ARG A 43 11.53 -2.88 6.00
C ARG A 43 10.23 -3.66 5.82
N LEU A 44 9.16 -3.01 5.33
CA LEU A 44 7.91 -3.69 5.03
C LEU A 44 8.08 -4.79 3.97
N ARG A 45 8.78 -4.53 2.88
CA ARG A 45 9.10 -5.55 1.85
C ARG A 45 9.95 -6.68 2.41
N GLN A 46 10.97 -6.35 3.20
CA GLN A 46 11.87 -7.32 3.80
C GLN A 46 11.14 -8.25 4.77
N HIS A 47 10.34 -7.70 5.69
CA HIS A 47 9.62 -8.50 6.68
C HIS A 47 8.49 -9.34 6.05
N THR A 48 7.75 -8.78 5.09
CA THR A 48 6.72 -9.55 4.38
C THR A 48 7.30 -10.60 3.44
N GLY A 49 8.47 -10.36 2.85
CA GLY A 49 9.21 -11.33 2.02
C GLY A 49 9.92 -12.42 2.83
N ALA A 50 10.22 -12.17 4.10
CA ALA A 50 10.83 -13.15 5.01
C ALA A 50 9.81 -14.13 5.63
N LEU A 51 8.54 -14.08 5.22
CA LEU A 51 7.54 -15.05 5.66
C LEU A 51 7.87 -16.45 5.10
N PRO A 52 7.72 -17.52 5.91
CA PRO A 52 8.04 -18.86 5.45
C PRO A 52 7.22 -19.29 4.23
N GLU A 53 7.85 -19.94 3.24
CA GLU A 53 7.18 -20.37 2.01
C GLU A 53 6.03 -21.38 2.26
N TRP A 54 6.15 -22.18 3.34
CA TRP A 54 5.17 -23.20 3.69
C TRP A 54 3.80 -22.63 4.07
N LEU A 55 3.72 -21.35 4.48
CA LEU A 55 2.48 -20.62 4.76
C LEU A 55 1.62 -20.40 3.51
N LYS A 56 2.22 -20.43 2.31
CA LYS A 56 1.54 -20.09 1.03
C LYS A 56 0.83 -18.73 1.05
N LEU A 57 1.25 -17.82 1.94
CA LEU A 57 0.72 -16.47 2.03
C LEU A 57 1.56 -15.55 1.14
N SER A 58 0.92 -14.90 0.17
CA SER A 58 1.61 -13.98 -0.72
C SER A 58 2.07 -12.73 0.04
N PRO A 59 3.36 -12.34 -0.03
CA PRO A 59 3.86 -11.10 0.57
C PRO A 59 3.11 -9.85 0.07
N VAL A 60 2.67 -9.85 -1.18
CA VAL A 60 1.86 -8.76 -1.76
C VAL A 60 0.55 -8.59 -0.99
N ARG A 61 -0.12 -9.70 -0.67
CA ARG A 61 -1.40 -9.69 0.04
C ARG A 61 -1.27 -9.15 1.47
N VAL A 62 -0.11 -9.33 2.10
CA VAL A 62 0.17 -8.74 3.42
C VAL A 62 0.41 -7.24 3.29
N ARG A 63 1.18 -6.81 2.28
CA ARG A 63 1.43 -5.38 1.99
C ARG A 63 0.14 -4.63 1.62
N GLU A 64 -0.80 -5.28 0.96
CA GLU A 64 -2.12 -4.71 0.64
C GLU A 64 -2.91 -4.29 1.90
N LEU A 65 -2.64 -4.88 3.07
CA LEU A 65 -3.30 -4.48 4.32
C LEU A 65 -2.89 -3.07 4.79
N PHE A 66 -1.77 -2.55 4.31
CA PHE A 66 -1.27 -1.21 4.65
C PHE A 66 -1.76 -0.14 3.69
N ARG A 67 -2.41 -0.53 2.59
CA ARG A 67 -2.92 0.39 1.57
C ARG A 67 -4.29 0.92 1.94
N PHE A 68 -4.55 2.16 1.56
CA PHE A 68 -5.86 2.78 1.69
C PHE A 68 -6.82 2.18 0.65
N SER A 69 -8.12 2.24 0.94
CA SER A 69 -9.13 1.69 0.03
C SER A 69 -9.18 2.50 -1.27
N ASP A 70 -9.60 1.86 -2.37
CA ASP A 70 -9.84 2.56 -3.65
C ASP A 70 -10.94 3.64 -3.53
N ASP A 71 -11.84 3.48 -2.54
CA ASP A 71 -12.91 4.43 -2.21
C ASP A 71 -12.47 5.54 -1.23
N SER A 72 -11.21 5.54 -0.79
CA SER A 72 -10.69 6.53 0.15
C SER A 72 -10.44 7.89 -0.54
N VAL A 73 -10.19 8.91 0.28
CA VAL A 73 -9.89 10.26 -0.21
C VAL A 73 -8.65 10.27 -1.11
N ASP A 74 -7.72 9.31 -0.92
CA ASP A 74 -6.56 9.15 -1.78
C ASP A 74 -6.17 7.67 -1.98
N ASN A 75 -6.44 7.13 -3.17
CA ASN A 75 -6.22 5.72 -3.51
C ASN A 75 -4.74 5.31 -3.62
N GLN A 76 -3.82 6.28 -3.52
CA GLN A 76 -2.37 6.05 -3.51
C GLN A 76 -1.80 5.97 -2.08
N GLY A 77 -2.64 6.21 -1.06
CA GLY A 77 -2.24 6.23 0.34
C GLY A 77 -1.73 4.87 0.84
N ILE A 78 -0.63 4.90 1.57
CA ILE A 78 -0.07 3.76 2.29
C ILE A 78 0.26 4.24 3.69
N LEU A 79 -0.20 3.50 4.70
CA LEU A 79 0.09 3.76 6.10
C LEU A 79 1.60 3.96 6.32
N GLY A 80 1.98 5.13 6.84
CA GLY A 80 3.37 5.54 7.05
C GLY A 80 3.74 6.86 6.37
N PRO A 81 5.04 7.09 6.10
CA PRO A 81 5.56 8.35 5.55
C PRO A 81 4.94 8.77 4.21
N ARG A 82 4.47 7.81 3.41
CA ARG A 82 3.87 8.09 2.09
C ARG A 82 2.57 8.90 2.21
N THR A 83 1.71 8.58 3.18
CA THR A 83 0.48 9.36 3.42
C THR A 83 0.81 10.77 3.89
N VAL A 84 1.86 10.94 4.69
CA VAL A 84 2.33 12.27 5.11
C VAL A 84 2.81 13.07 3.90
N ALA A 85 3.54 12.46 2.97
CA ALA A 85 3.96 13.13 1.73
C ALA A 85 2.78 13.60 0.87
N LEU A 86 1.69 12.83 0.79
CA LEU A 86 0.45 13.25 0.10
C LEU A 86 -0.20 14.45 0.80
N GLY A 87 -0.22 14.45 2.14
CA GLY A 87 -0.67 15.60 2.94
C GLY A 87 0.20 16.84 2.72
N ALA A 88 1.52 16.66 2.71
CA ALA A 88 2.49 17.74 2.51
C ALA A 88 2.30 18.41 1.16
N GLY A 89 2.07 17.64 0.09
CA GLY A 89 1.79 18.19 -1.25
C GLY A 89 0.56 19.10 -1.28
N ARG A 90 -0.49 18.79 -0.50
CA ARG A 90 -1.69 19.64 -0.39
C ARG A 90 -1.45 20.91 0.41
N VAL A 91 -0.66 20.84 1.48
CA VAL A 91 -0.28 22.02 2.26
C VAL A 91 0.64 22.93 1.44
N GLU A 92 1.59 22.37 0.69
CA GLU A 92 2.47 23.11 -0.23
C GLU A 92 1.66 23.82 -1.32
N GLU A 93 0.71 23.13 -1.96
CA GLU A 93 -0.22 23.72 -2.96
C GLU A 93 -1.01 24.92 -2.38
N PHE A 94 -1.49 24.79 -1.14
CA PHE A 94 -2.18 25.88 -0.45
C PHE A 94 -1.26 27.08 -0.18
N VAL A 95 -0.04 26.83 0.31
CA VAL A 95 0.94 27.89 0.60
C VAL A 95 1.34 28.60 -0.68
N GLU A 96 1.70 27.89 -1.75
CA GLU A 96 2.09 28.47 -3.03
C GLU A 96 0.98 29.38 -3.61
N ARG A 97 -0.26 28.89 -3.60
CA ARG A 97 -1.43 29.63 -4.10
C ARG A 97 -1.65 30.94 -3.34
N TRP A 98 -1.66 30.91 -2.01
CA TRP A 98 -2.10 32.05 -1.19
C TRP A 98 -0.97 32.97 -0.73
N PHE A 99 0.29 32.52 -0.74
CA PHE A 99 1.45 33.34 -0.35
C PHE A 99 2.29 33.83 -1.53
N ASP A 100 2.15 33.26 -2.74
CA ASP A 100 2.83 33.75 -3.95
C ASP A 100 1.82 34.19 -5.02
N GLU A 101 1.07 33.26 -5.63
CA GLU A 101 0.25 33.55 -6.81
C GLU A 101 -0.89 34.54 -6.56
N GLN A 102 -1.56 34.42 -5.41
CA GLN A 102 -2.72 35.20 -5.03
C GLN A 102 -2.46 36.10 -3.81
N ALA A 103 -1.20 36.32 -3.44
CA ALA A 103 -0.83 37.13 -2.27
C ALA A 103 -1.44 38.54 -2.32
N ASP A 104 -1.39 39.19 -3.50
CA ASP A 104 -1.97 40.52 -3.69
C ASP A 104 -3.50 40.53 -3.50
N GLN A 105 -4.18 39.44 -3.83
CA GLN A 105 -5.64 39.30 -3.67
C GLN A 105 -6.01 39.00 -2.22
N ALA A 106 -5.22 38.19 -1.52
CA ALA A 106 -5.39 37.93 -0.09
C ALA A 106 -5.23 39.23 0.75
N LEU A 107 -4.36 40.14 0.30
CA LEU A 107 -4.10 41.42 0.95
C LEU A 107 -5.13 42.53 0.66
N ASP A 108 -5.98 42.36 -0.36
CA ASP A 108 -7.00 43.34 -0.74
C ASP A 108 -8.23 43.25 0.18
N ASP A 109 -8.37 44.24 1.07
CA ASP A 109 -9.49 44.37 2.01
C ASP A 109 -10.87 44.46 1.31
N SER A 110 -10.91 44.71 0.01
CA SER A 110 -12.15 44.82 -0.78
C SER A 110 -12.50 43.56 -1.59
N ALA A 111 -11.63 42.54 -1.58
CA ALA A 111 -11.79 41.31 -2.34
C ALA A 111 -12.53 40.21 -1.53
N GLU A 112 -13.77 40.50 -1.10
CA GLU A 112 -14.58 39.57 -0.27
C GLU A 112 -14.69 38.16 -0.88
N ALA A 113 -14.81 38.05 -2.22
CA ALA A 113 -14.90 36.77 -2.91
C ALA A 113 -13.60 35.95 -2.82
N SER A 114 -12.44 36.60 -2.88
CA SER A 114 -11.14 35.93 -2.73
C SER A 114 -10.90 35.49 -1.29
N HIS A 115 -11.43 36.23 -0.31
CA HIS A 115 -11.37 35.82 1.10
C HIS A 115 -12.29 34.64 1.41
N ASP A 116 -13.47 34.56 0.79
CA ASP A 116 -14.35 33.38 0.91
C ASP A 116 -13.67 32.15 0.29
N GLU A 117 -13.06 32.29 -0.88
CA GLU A 117 -12.30 31.21 -1.54
C GLU A 117 -11.10 30.74 -0.70
N LEU A 118 -10.38 31.66 -0.04
CA LEU A 118 -9.29 31.32 0.87
C LEU A 118 -9.77 30.48 2.07
N VAL A 119 -10.90 30.85 2.66
CA VAL A 119 -11.50 30.10 3.77
C VAL A 119 -11.92 28.71 3.30
N ASP A 120 -12.61 28.62 2.15
CA ASP A 120 -13.02 27.34 1.56
C ASP A 120 -11.81 26.43 1.27
N ASP A 121 -10.72 26.98 0.73
CA ASP A 121 -9.47 26.24 0.47
C ASP A 121 -8.81 25.76 1.76
N TYR A 122 -8.73 26.63 2.79
CA TYR A 122 -8.18 26.28 4.10
C TYR A 122 -8.97 25.12 4.74
N ASP A 123 -10.29 25.20 4.70
CA ASP A 123 -11.20 24.18 5.24
C ASP A 123 -11.10 22.88 4.47
N ALA A 124 -10.96 22.95 3.14
CA ALA A 124 -10.79 21.78 2.30
C ALA A 124 -9.48 21.04 2.61
N VAL A 125 -8.36 21.77 2.79
CA VAL A 125 -7.08 21.15 3.16
C VAL A 125 -7.15 20.53 4.55
N ARG A 126 -7.74 21.23 5.51
CA ARG A 126 -7.90 20.69 6.87
C ARG A 126 -8.77 19.44 6.90
N ALA A 127 -9.94 19.48 6.26
CA ALA A 127 -10.82 18.33 6.14
C ALA A 127 -10.16 17.15 5.42
N TYR A 128 -9.29 17.43 4.45
CA TYR A 128 -8.49 16.42 3.76
C TYR A 128 -7.47 15.76 4.72
N LEU A 129 -6.73 16.54 5.51
CA LEU A 129 -5.79 16.01 6.51
C LEU A 129 -6.51 15.16 7.58
N ASP A 130 -7.67 15.62 8.07
CA ASP A 130 -8.51 14.86 9.00
C ASP A 130 -9.00 13.55 8.38
N ALA A 131 -9.43 13.57 7.12
CA ALA A 131 -9.86 12.36 6.43
C ALA A 131 -8.72 11.36 6.22
N LEU A 132 -7.49 11.82 5.96
CA LEU A 132 -6.31 10.95 5.92
C LEU A 132 -6.02 10.33 7.29
N ARG A 133 -6.18 11.09 8.38
CA ARG A 133 -6.00 10.61 9.75
C ARG A 133 -7.02 9.51 10.09
N ASP A 134 -8.29 9.75 9.82
CA ASP A 134 -9.38 8.78 10.04
C ASP A 134 -9.17 7.49 9.22
N GLU A 135 -8.78 7.64 7.95
CA GLU A 135 -8.52 6.49 7.07
C GLU A 135 -7.29 5.70 7.53
N ALA A 136 -6.21 6.36 7.96
CA ALA A 136 -5.04 5.70 8.52
C ALA A 136 -5.39 4.87 9.76
N GLU A 137 -6.21 5.42 10.66
CA GLU A 137 -6.68 4.70 11.85
C GLU A 137 -7.55 3.49 11.50
N ARG A 138 -8.45 3.66 10.54
CA ARG A 138 -9.31 2.58 10.04
C ARG A 138 -8.48 1.46 9.44
N VAL A 139 -7.55 1.78 8.55
CA VAL A 139 -6.66 0.82 7.87
C VAL A 139 -5.76 0.11 8.89
N ALA A 140 -5.13 0.83 9.81
CA ALA A 140 -4.32 0.22 10.86
C ALA A 140 -5.15 -0.74 11.75
N GLY A 141 -6.37 -0.34 12.12
CA GLY A 141 -7.29 -1.17 12.89
C GLY A 141 -7.72 -2.45 12.16
N GLU A 142 -7.99 -2.36 10.86
CA GLU A 142 -8.33 -3.50 10.01
C GLU A 142 -7.15 -4.42 9.74
N ALA A 143 -5.96 -3.85 9.51
CA ALA A 143 -4.71 -4.56 9.33
C ALA A 143 -4.39 -5.40 10.56
N ARG A 144 -4.40 -4.81 11.77
CA ARG A 144 -4.17 -5.53 13.04
C ARG A 144 -5.11 -6.73 13.20
N LYS A 145 -6.43 -6.49 13.07
CA LYS A 145 -7.45 -7.56 13.20
C LYS A 145 -7.27 -8.67 12.17
N THR A 146 -6.85 -8.31 10.96
CA THR A 146 -6.69 -9.28 9.88
C THR A 146 -5.41 -10.08 10.04
N LEU A 147 -4.30 -9.44 10.43
CA LEU A 147 -3.04 -10.10 10.76
C LEU A 147 -3.19 -11.05 11.95
N GLU A 148 -3.87 -10.63 13.01
CA GLU A 148 -4.17 -11.47 14.18
C GLU A 148 -5.00 -12.69 13.78
N ARG A 149 -6.10 -12.47 13.04
CA ARG A 149 -6.95 -13.56 12.54
C ARG A 149 -6.19 -14.54 11.64
N TRP A 150 -5.28 -14.05 10.81
CA TRP A 150 -4.46 -14.91 9.94
C TRP A 150 -3.47 -15.73 10.76
N LEU A 151 -2.78 -15.12 11.73
CA LEU A 151 -1.87 -15.82 12.62
C LEU A 151 -2.59 -16.92 13.40
N ASP A 152 -3.73 -16.59 14.04
CA ASP A 152 -4.54 -17.56 14.78
C ASP A 152 -5.03 -18.70 13.87
N GLY A 153 -5.45 -18.36 12.65
CA GLY A 153 -5.88 -19.33 11.65
C GLY A 153 -4.76 -20.31 11.27
N VAL A 154 -3.54 -19.82 11.06
CA VAL A 154 -2.38 -20.64 10.71
C VAL A 154 -1.94 -21.52 11.88
N LEU A 155 -1.91 -20.98 13.10
CA LEU A 155 -1.58 -21.76 14.30
C LEU A 155 -2.63 -22.86 14.53
N THR A 156 -3.91 -22.57 14.30
CA THR A 156 -4.98 -23.57 14.38
C THR A 156 -4.87 -24.64 13.30
N GLU A 157 -4.51 -24.26 12.06
CA GLU A 157 -4.29 -25.20 10.96
C GLU A 157 -3.09 -26.12 11.24
N LEU A 158 -2.00 -25.57 11.78
CA LEU A 158 -0.87 -26.37 12.25
C LEU A 158 -1.32 -27.36 13.34
N ASP A 159 -2.04 -26.91 14.36
CA ASP A 159 -2.54 -27.81 15.42
C ASP A 159 -3.43 -28.94 14.86
N ALA A 160 -4.30 -28.63 13.89
CA ALA A 160 -5.17 -29.63 13.24
C ALA A 160 -4.38 -30.61 12.36
N GLN A 161 -3.38 -30.12 11.61
CA GLN A 161 -2.44 -30.95 10.85
C GLN A 161 -1.72 -31.94 11.78
N ARG A 162 -1.28 -31.48 12.96
CA ARG A 162 -0.66 -32.32 13.99
C ARG A 162 -1.56 -33.48 14.40
N GLU A 163 -2.80 -33.16 14.75
CA GLU A 163 -3.75 -34.13 15.27
C GLU A 163 -4.03 -35.21 14.22
N SER A 164 -4.20 -34.79 12.96
CA SER A 164 -4.33 -35.69 11.81
C SER A 164 -3.10 -36.59 11.62
N ASP A 165 -1.89 -36.04 11.72
CA ASP A 165 -0.65 -36.80 11.51
C ASP A 165 -0.41 -37.80 12.66
N ILE A 166 -0.73 -37.42 13.91
CA ILE A 166 -0.70 -38.31 15.07
C ILE A 166 -1.71 -39.46 14.88
N ASP A 167 -2.95 -39.15 14.48
CA ASP A 167 -3.99 -40.15 14.24
C ASP A 167 -3.59 -41.14 13.12
N ALA A 168 -2.92 -40.65 12.08
CA ALA A 168 -2.38 -41.47 11.00
C ALA A 168 -1.28 -42.41 11.50
N ILE A 169 -0.32 -41.92 12.29
CA ILE A 169 0.72 -42.76 12.90
C ILE A 169 0.08 -43.82 13.82
N GLU A 170 -0.91 -43.44 14.64
CA GLU A 170 -1.60 -44.38 15.50
C GLU A 170 -2.39 -45.44 14.73
N ALA A 171 -2.98 -45.08 13.58
CA ALA A 171 -3.63 -46.03 12.68
C ALA A 171 -2.63 -47.05 12.10
N LEU A 172 -1.47 -46.58 11.63
CA LEU A 172 -0.39 -47.45 11.12
C LEU A 172 0.16 -48.39 12.21
N VAL A 173 0.25 -47.92 13.46
CA VAL A 173 0.61 -48.75 14.61
C VAL A 173 -0.46 -49.80 14.92
N ARG A 174 -1.74 -49.45 14.78
CA ARG A 174 -2.87 -50.39 14.95
C ARG A 174 -2.87 -51.47 13.88
N GLU A 175 -2.58 -51.11 12.63
CA GLU A 175 -2.49 -52.03 11.48
C GLU A 175 -1.24 -52.90 11.50
N GLY A 176 -0.24 -52.53 12.30
CA GLY A 176 0.99 -53.30 12.52
C GLY A 176 2.05 -53.09 11.44
N GLU A 177 1.90 -52.04 10.63
CA GLU A 177 2.86 -51.66 9.59
C GLU A 177 4.12 -51.01 10.20
N ILE A 178 3.99 -50.39 11.37
CA ILE A 178 5.09 -49.81 12.14
C ILE A 178 5.36 -50.65 13.39
N GLY A 179 6.64 -50.83 13.74
CA GLY A 179 7.07 -51.53 14.94
C GLY A 179 6.47 -50.89 16.21
N ARG A 180 5.72 -51.66 17.00
CA ARG A 180 5.08 -51.16 18.23
C ARG A 180 6.10 -50.55 19.19
N GLY A 181 5.83 -49.32 19.64
CA GLY A 181 6.39 -48.74 20.86
C GLY A 181 7.39 -47.62 20.64
N ARG A 182 8.66 -47.93 20.33
CA ARG A 182 9.74 -46.92 20.37
C ARG A 182 9.77 -46.03 19.12
N THR A 183 9.54 -46.60 17.93
CA THR A 183 9.57 -45.86 16.66
C THR A 183 8.43 -44.86 16.55
N ALA A 184 7.18 -45.30 16.78
CA ALA A 184 6.02 -44.41 16.74
C ALA A 184 6.05 -43.28 17.80
N ARG A 185 6.58 -43.55 19.01
CA ARG A 185 6.74 -42.48 20.01
C ARG A 185 7.81 -41.46 19.61
N GLN A 186 8.84 -41.90 18.91
CA GLN A 186 9.88 -41.02 18.41
C GLN A 186 9.34 -40.18 17.25
N GLU A 187 8.64 -40.77 16.29
CA GLU A 187 7.97 -40.05 15.20
C GLU A 187 6.96 -39.03 15.72
N ILE A 188 6.14 -39.38 16.72
CA ILE A 188 5.23 -38.42 17.37
C ILE A 188 6.01 -37.29 18.05
N ALA A 189 7.10 -37.59 18.76
CA ALA A 189 7.93 -36.57 19.41
C ALA A 189 8.59 -35.63 18.39
N ASP A 190 9.09 -36.18 17.27
CA ASP A 190 9.70 -35.42 16.18
C ASP A 190 8.67 -34.47 15.54
N LEU A 191 7.43 -34.92 15.34
CA LEU A 191 6.33 -34.04 14.90
C LEU A 191 6.06 -32.88 15.88
N TRP A 192 6.09 -33.15 17.19
CA TRP A 192 5.92 -32.10 18.20
C TRP A 192 7.09 -31.10 18.23
N GLU A 193 8.30 -31.52 17.91
CA GLU A 193 9.46 -30.64 17.80
C GLU A 193 9.39 -29.79 16.53
N GLU A 194 9.07 -30.41 15.40
CA GLU A 194 8.89 -29.72 14.11
C GLU A 194 7.80 -28.64 14.22
N GLN A 195 6.65 -28.96 14.82
CA GLN A 195 5.60 -27.97 15.02
C GLN A 195 5.97 -26.82 15.94
N ARG A 196 6.70 -27.12 17.04
CA ARG A 196 7.18 -26.07 17.93
C ARG A 196 8.16 -25.15 17.20
N HIS A 197 9.00 -25.71 16.32
CA HIS A 197 9.89 -24.92 15.49
C HIS A 197 9.11 -24.04 14.50
N GLN A 198 8.13 -24.60 13.78
CA GLN A 198 7.32 -23.85 12.82
C GLN A 198 6.48 -22.75 13.49
N ALA A 199 5.90 -23.03 14.66
CA ALA A 199 5.13 -22.07 15.45
C ALA A 199 6.01 -20.95 16.01
N ALA A 200 7.23 -21.26 16.47
CA ALA A 200 8.17 -20.23 16.91
C ALA A 200 8.65 -19.38 15.73
N GLU A 201 8.99 -20.01 14.60
CA GLU A 201 9.44 -19.32 13.40
C GLU A 201 8.39 -18.35 12.87
N ILE A 202 7.11 -18.77 12.77
CA ILE A 202 6.06 -17.85 12.32
C ILE A 202 5.88 -16.69 13.29
N GLN A 203 5.87 -16.92 14.61
CA GLN A 203 5.71 -15.85 15.60
C GLN A 203 6.86 -14.83 15.51
N ASP A 204 8.10 -15.31 15.39
CA ASP A 204 9.29 -14.46 15.26
C ASP A 204 9.26 -13.61 13.97
N ARG A 205 8.76 -14.16 12.86
CA ARG A 205 8.64 -13.45 11.58
C ARG A 205 7.41 -12.54 11.50
N TRP A 206 6.36 -12.84 12.26
CA TRP A 206 5.09 -12.09 12.24
C TRP A 206 5.14 -10.83 13.11
N ALA A 207 5.81 -10.89 14.26
CA ALA A 207 5.88 -9.76 15.20
C ALA A 207 6.41 -8.45 14.56
N PRO A 208 7.47 -8.45 13.72
CA PRO A 208 7.92 -7.24 13.04
C PRO A 208 6.89 -6.66 12.07
N ILE A 209 6.08 -7.49 11.41
CA ILE A 209 5.04 -7.02 10.48
C ILE A 209 3.93 -6.31 11.26
N THR A 210 3.49 -6.88 12.39
CA THR A 210 2.51 -6.23 13.25
C THR A 210 3.05 -4.92 13.82
N ALA A 211 4.31 -4.89 14.24
CA ALA A 211 4.95 -3.67 14.75
C ALA A 211 5.00 -2.55 13.69
N LEU A 212 5.23 -2.89 12.42
CA LEU A 212 5.20 -1.90 11.33
C LEU A 212 3.82 -1.23 11.15
N VAL A 213 2.71 -1.91 11.49
CA VAL A 213 1.39 -1.28 11.45
C VAL A 213 1.30 -0.16 12.49
N ASP A 214 1.83 -0.41 13.68
CA ASP A 214 1.81 0.56 14.77
C ASP A 214 2.74 1.74 14.48
N GLU A 215 3.95 1.44 14.02
CA GLU A 215 4.94 2.42 13.61
C GLU A 215 4.43 3.29 12.45
N GLY A 216 3.84 2.67 11.42
CA GLY A 216 3.27 3.39 10.28
C GLY A 216 2.13 4.33 10.70
N LEU A 217 1.26 3.89 11.61
CA LEU A 217 0.20 4.74 12.15
C LEU A 217 0.76 5.91 12.98
N GLU A 218 1.76 5.66 13.80
CA GLU A 218 2.42 6.70 14.62
C GLU A 218 3.09 7.75 13.74
N MET A 219 3.88 7.33 12.74
CA MET A 219 4.50 8.23 11.76
C MET A 219 3.46 9.03 10.98
N THR A 220 2.36 8.38 10.56
CA THR A 220 1.27 9.07 9.84
C THR A 220 0.64 10.14 10.71
N ARG A 221 0.28 9.82 11.96
CA ARG A 221 -0.32 10.78 12.89
C ARG A 221 0.62 11.93 13.20
N ALA A 222 1.86 11.65 13.57
CA ALA A 222 2.84 12.67 13.90
C ALA A 222 3.08 13.63 12.71
N GLY A 223 3.25 13.09 11.50
CA GLY A 223 3.42 13.92 10.30
C GLY A 223 2.18 14.73 9.93
N LEU A 224 0.98 14.17 10.06
CA LEU A 224 -0.26 14.91 9.82
C LEU A 224 -0.50 16.01 10.87
N ASP A 225 -0.16 15.76 12.14
CA ASP A 225 -0.21 16.77 13.21
C ASP A 225 0.78 17.92 12.95
N GLU A 226 1.96 17.61 12.42
CA GLU A 226 2.94 18.62 12.02
C GLU A 226 2.43 19.46 10.85
N LEU A 227 1.84 18.84 9.83
CA LEU A 227 1.22 19.52 8.69
C LEU A 227 0.05 20.40 9.11
N GLU A 228 -0.79 19.95 10.05
CA GLU A 228 -1.84 20.78 10.65
C GLU A 228 -1.24 21.99 11.38
N SER A 229 -0.12 21.80 12.09
CA SER A 229 0.61 22.92 12.72
C SER A 229 1.19 23.90 11.69
N MET A 230 1.70 23.43 10.56
CA MET A 230 2.15 24.28 9.45
C MET A 230 0.98 25.07 8.84
N LEU A 231 -0.17 24.42 8.63
CA LEU A 231 -1.37 25.06 8.11
C LEU A 231 -1.89 26.15 9.07
N GLU A 232 -1.85 25.92 10.38
CA GLU A 232 -2.19 26.92 11.40
C GLU A 232 -1.18 28.08 11.43
N ARG A 233 0.12 27.82 11.24
CA ARG A 233 1.13 28.88 11.08
C ARG A 233 0.89 29.71 9.81
N ALA A 234 0.49 29.07 8.71
CA ALA A 234 0.08 29.75 7.49
C ALA A 234 -1.15 30.65 7.75
N ARG A 235 -2.16 30.15 8.45
CA ARG A 235 -3.32 30.95 8.89
C ARG A 235 -2.88 32.19 9.68
N GLN A 236 -1.97 32.03 10.64
CA GLN A 236 -1.45 33.14 11.44
C GLN A 236 -0.68 34.16 10.60
N GLY A 237 0.07 33.72 9.59
CA GLY A 237 0.75 34.59 8.62
C GLY A 237 -0.25 35.44 7.83
N LEU A 238 -1.30 34.81 7.30
CA LEU A 238 -2.37 35.45 6.54
C LEU A 238 -3.16 36.45 7.40
N VAL A 239 -3.58 36.05 8.60
CA VAL A 239 -4.29 36.94 9.56
C VAL A 239 -3.39 38.09 10.01
N GLY A 240 -2.10 37.83 10.25
CA GLY A 240 -1.14 38.86 10.63
C GLY A 240 -0.93 39.91 9.54
N ALA A 241 -1.02 39.50 8.27
CA ALA A 241 -0.93 40.40 7.13
C ALA A 241 -2.27 41.10 6.84
N ASN A 242 -3.39 40.42 7.03
CA ASN A 242 -4.74 40.99 6.90
C ASN A 242 -5.65 40.61 8.08
N PRO A 243 -5.83 41.50 9.07
CA PRO A 243 -6.65 41.20 10.25
C PRO A 243 -8.15 41.06 9.93
N ALA A 244 -8.63 41.48 8.75
CA ALA A 244 -10.01 41.24 8.33
C ALA A 244 -10.31 39.74 8.14
N LEU A 245 -9.28 38.92 7.94
CA LEU A 245 -9.40 37.47 7.83
C LEU A 245 -9.59 36.78 9.19
N GLU A 246 -9.30 37.44 10.32
CA GLU A 246 -9.36 36.85 11.66
C GLU A 246 -10.77 36.32 11.96
N GLU A 247 -11.80 37.16 11.82
CA GLU A 247 -13.20 36.78 12.11
C GLU A 247 -13.74 35.69 11.17
N ARG A 248 -13.20 35.61 9.94
CA ARG A 248 -13.63 34.63 8.92
C ARG A 248 -12.96 33.27 9.11
N LEU A 249 -11.67 33.25 9.43
CA LEU A 249 -10.91 32.02 9.69
C LEU A 249 -11.08 31.51 11.13
N GLU A 250 -11.48 32.36 12.09
CA GLU A 250 -11.82 31.95 13.46
C GLU A 250 -13.19 31.25 13.53
N ALA A 251 -14.11 31.59 12.63
CA ALA A 251 -15.40 30.89 12.50
C ALA A 251 -15.24 29.40 12.11
N VAL A 252 -14.06 29.00 11.63
CA VAL A 252 -13.73 27.61 11.27
C VAL A 252 -12.69 26.95 12.18
N GLY A 253 -12.29 27.63 13.26
CA GLY A 253 -11.48 27.01 14.30
C GLY A 253 -12.19 25.81 14.95
N PRO A 254 -11.45 24.81 15.48
CA PRO A 254 -12.07 23.74 16.25
C PRO A 254 -12.91 24.37 17.36
N GLU A 255 -14.18 23.98 17.46
CA GLU A 255 -15.07 24.41 18.55
C GLU A 255 -14.28 24.19 19.86
N PRO A 256 -13.98 25.25 20.63
CA PRO A 256 -13.17 25.08 21.82
C PRO A 256 -13.88 24.06 22.68
N ALA A 257 -13.23 22.92 22.93
CA ALA A 257 -13.68 21.94 23.88
C ALA A 257 -14.12 22.73 25.12
N THR A 258 -15.43 22.71 25.38
CA THR A 258 -15.97 23.40 26.55
C THR A 258 -15.14 22.89 27.71
N PRO A 259 -14.40 23.75 28.44
CA PRO A 259 -13.52 23.28 29.48
C PRO A 259 -14.37 22.43 30.41
N GLU A 260 -14.09 21.12 30.43
CA GLU A 260 -14.72 20.21 31.37
C GLU A 260 -14.52 20.84 32.74
N GLU A 261 -15.64 21.26 33.30
CA GLU A 261 -15.70 21.85 34.61
C GLU A 261 -15.01 20.86 35.55
N PRO A 262 -13.90 21.25 36.22
CA PRO A 262 -13.18 20.34 37.08
C PRO A 262 -14.19 19.77 38.08
N PRO A 263 -14.21 18.43 38.31
CA PRO A 263 -15.18 17.83 39.19
C PRO A 263 -15.13 18.55 40.53
N ALA A 264 -16.29 19.03 40.97
CA ALA A 264 -16.45 19.79 42.19
C ALA A 264 -15.76 19.05 43.36
N PRO A 265 -15.06 19.77 44.26
CA PRO A 265 -14.37 19.16 45.37
C PRO A 265 -15.37 18.41 46.26
N GLU A 266 -15.20 17.10 46.36
CA GLU A 266 -15.87 16.29 47.36
C GLU A 266 -15.37 16.73 48.75
N ASP A 267 -16.29 17.30 49.54
CA ASP A 267 -16.04 17.55 50.96
C ASP A 267 -15.91 16.22 51.71
N PRO A 268 -15.00 16.12 52.69
CA PRO A 268 -14.61 14.87 53.32
C PRO A 268 -15.65 14.44 54.36
N VAL A 269 -16.20 13.22 54.20
CA VAL A 269 -16.87 12.53 55.30
C VAL A 269 -15.89 11.58 55.96
N ALA A 270 -15.68 11.84 57.24
CA ALA A 270 -14.75 11.22 58.15
C ALA A 270 -14.84 9.68 58.24
N GLU A 271 -13.65 9.11 58.40
CA GLU A 271 -13.31 7.92 59.17
C GLU A 271 -14.44 7.32 60.02
N GLN A 272 -14.78 6.06 59.75
CA GLN A 272 -14.92 5.08 60.83
C GLN A 272 -14.17 3.79 60.48
N VAL A 273 -13.08 3.63 61.23
CA VAL A 273 -12.33 2.41 61.51
C VAL A 273 -13.25 1.27 61.93
N THR A 274 -13.12 0.10 61.30
CA THR A 274 -13.18 -1.18 62.03
C THR A 274 -12.28 -2.22 61.34
N GLU A 275 -11.18 -2.52 62.02
CA GLU A 275 -10.30 -3.67 61.91
C GLU A 275 -11.05 -5.01 62.06
N GLN A 276 -10.72 -6.02 61.23
CA GLN A 276 -10.46 -7.44 61.56
C GLN A 276 -10.46 -8.26 60.25
N VAL A 277 -9.31 -8.66 59.69
CA VAL A 277 -8.44 -9.80 60.06
C VAL A 277 -9.06 -11.18 59.75
N THR A 278 -8.42 -11.87 58.80
CA THR A 278 -8.13 -13.33 58.66
C THR A 278 -8.65 -14.01 57.39
N GLU A 279 -7.71 -14.29 56.48
CA GLU A 279 -7.45 -15.59 55.83
C GLU A 279 -8.54 -16.66 55.92
N GLN A 280 -8.96 -17.21 54.77
CA GLN A 280 -8.53 -18.57 54.37
C GLN A 280 -9.04 -18.94 52.98
N ALA A 281 -8.10 -19.50 52.20
CA ALA A 281 -8.34 -20.22 50.97
C ALA A 281 -9.22 -21.47 51.18
N SER A 282 -10.01 -21.84 50.16
CA SER A 282 -10.15 -23.20 49.60
C SER A 282 -11.37 -23.28 48.68
N GLU A 283 -11.14 -23.44 47.38
CA GLU A 283 -11.96 -24.33 46.53
C GLU A 283 -11.58 -25.80 46.84
N PRO A 284 -12.21 -26.85 46.26
CA PRO A 284 -13.48 -26.96 45.52
C PRO A 284 -14.37 -28.11 46.05
N SER A 285 -15.62 -28.20 45.60
CA SER A 285 -16.26 -29.52 45.40
C SER A 285 -17.34 -29.51 44.35
N ARG A 286 -17.26 -30.58 43.56
CA ARG A 286 -18.03 -31.02 42.40
C ARG A 286 -19.27 -31.79 42.88
N ASP A 287 -20.16 -32.04 41.91
CA ASP A 287 -21.32 -32.96 41.91
C ASP A 287 -22.61 -32.41 42.51
N GLU A 288 -23.59 -32.12 41.64
CA GLU A 288 -24.78 -32.98 41.50
C GLU A 288 -25.52 -32.63 40.21
N ALA A 289 -25.72 -33.67 39.40
CA ALA A 289 -26.61 -33.68 38.26
C ALA A 289 -28.00 -34.17 38.69
N ASP A 290 -28.97 -33.88 37.84
CA ASP A 290 -30.27 -34.52 37.66
C ASP A 290 -31.52 -33.93 38.33
N GLU A 291 -32.54 -33.89 37.46
CA GLU A 291 -33.99 -33.85 37.68
C GLU A 291 -34.63 -32.53 38.08
N LEU A 292 -35.26 -31.87 37.08
CA LEU A 292 -36.72 -31.67 37.08
C LEU A 292 -37.18 -31.23 35.67
N GLU A 293 -37.81 -32.17 34.96
CA GLU A 293 -38.77 -31.89 33.90
C GLU A 293 -40.10 -31.39 34.50
N ASP A 294 -40.82 -30.65 33.65
CA ASP A 294 -42.28 -30.49 33.55
C ASP A 294 -42.95 -29.15 33.91
N GLU A 295 -43.49 -28.57 32.82
CA GLU A 295 -44.81 -27.93 32.69
C GLU A 295 -45.03 -26.49 33.24
N ILE A 296 -45.33 -25.54 32.34
CA ILE A 296 -46.66 -24.91 32.14
C ILE A 296 -46.58 -23.72 31.14
N ASP A 297 -47.41 -23.83 30.09
CA ASP A 297 -48.12 -22.87 29.23
C ASP A 297 -47.94 -21.33 29.29
N ASP A 298 -47.83 -20.78 28.07
CA ASP A 298 -48.73 -19.80 27.40
C ASP A 298 -48.70 -18.28 27.74
N VAL A 299 -48.86 -17.52 26.65
CA VAL A 299 -49.26 -16.10 26.47
C VAL A 299 -48.18 -15.01 26.46
N GLY A 300 -47.97 -14.40 25.28
CA GLY A 300 -47.41 -13.04 25.15
C GLY A 300 -47.00 -12.59 23.74
N GLN A 301 -47.97 -12.17 22.91
CA GLN A 301 -47.72 -11.42 21.65
C GLN A 301 -47.00 -10.08 21.91
N PRO A 302 -46.17 -9.58 20.96
CA PRO A 302 -45.86 -8.16 20.88
C PRO A 302 -46.61 -7.47 19.72
N THR A 303 -47.18 -6.32 20.09
CA THR A 303 -47.98 -5.37 19.34
C THR A 303 -47.13 -4.55 18.35
N VAL A 304 -47.69 -4.31 17.15
CA VAL A 304 -47.20 -3.33 16.16
C VAL A 304 -47.72 -1.93 16.52
N PRO A 305 -46.96 -0.84 16.34
CA PRO A 305 -47.52 0.49 16.20
C PRO A 305 -47.61 0.90 14.73
N ASP A 306 -48.82 1.25 14.35
CA ASP A 306 -49.22 1.88 13.10
C ASP A 306 -49.20 3.41 13.30
N THR A 307 -48.53 4.16 12.43
CA THR A 307 -48.87 5.59 12.25
C THR A 307 -48.57 6.04 10.83
N THR A 308 -49.67 6.27 10.12
CA THR A 308 -49.78 6.87 8.79
C THR A 308 -49.52 8.38 8.85
N ARG A 309 -48.81 8.94 7.86
CA ARG A 309 -49.15 10.26 7.32
C ARG A 309 -48.69 10.44 5.87
N GLN A 310 -49.69 10.61 5.01
CA GLN A 310 -49.59 11.01 3.60
C GLN A 310 -48.96 12.40 3.44
N THR A 311 -48.26 12.63 2.33
CA THR A 311 -48.60 13.74 1.42
C THR A 311 -48.20 13.38 -0.02
N ASP A 312 -49.16 13.57 -0.93
CA ASP A 312 -49.06 13.45 -2.39
C ASP A 312 -48.13 14.50 -3.02
N LEU A 313 -47.48 14.16 -4.14
CA LEU A 313 -47.45 14.98 -5.36
C LEU A 313 -46.88 14.20 -6.55
N ALA A 314 -47.69 14.12 -7.61
CA ALA A 314 -47.43 13.48 -8.90
C ALA A 314 -46.65 14.39 -9.87
N VAL A 315 -45.88 13.81 -10.81
CA VAL A 315 -45.73 14.32 -12.20
C VAL A 315 -45.36 13.14 -13.14
N ASP A 316 -45.99 13.17 -14.32
CA ASP A 316 -46.02 12.28 -15.47
C ASP A 316 -44.67 11.82 -16.09
N GLU A 317 -44.67 10.59 -16.62
CA GLU A 317 -43.87 10.20 -17.81
C GLU A 317 -44.53 10.71 -19.10
N PRO A 318 -43.77 10.89 -20.20
CA PRO A 318 -43.84 9.83 -21.19
C PRO A 318 -42.51 9.51 -21.92
N SER A 319 -42.35 8.21 -22.17
CA SER A 319 -41.61 7.56 -23.26
C SER A 319 -41.52 8.36 -24.55
N ASP A 320 -40.33 8.43 -25.15
CA ASP A 320 -40.23 8.41 -26.62
C ASP A 320 -39.00 7.69 -27.16
N THR A 321 -39.27 6.96 -28.22
CA THR A 321 -38.48 5.94 -28.93
C THR A 321 -37.33 6.45 -29.79
N ILE A 322 -36.29 5.61 -29.93
CA ILE A 322 -35.15 5.67 -30.86
C ILE A 322 -35.62 5.62 -32.33
N PRO A 323 -34.81 6.10 -33.30
CA PRO A 323 -34.40 5.17 -34.35
C PRO A 323 -32.88 5.16 -34.64
N ASP A 324 -32.45 3.96 -35.05
CA ASP A 324 -31.17 3.54 -35.65
C ASP A 324 -30.61 4.50 -36.70
N GLU A 325 -29.27 4.62 -36.75
CA GLU A 325 -28.45 4.19 -37.91
C GLU A 325 -26.96 4.54 -37.71
N GLY A 326 -26.06 3.60 -38.06
CA GLY A 326 -24.82 3.95 -38.75
C GLY A 326 -23.48 3.76 -38.03
N PHE A 327 -23.07 2.52 -37.81
CA PHE A 327 -21.65 2.14 -37.71
C PHE A 327 -20.95 2.41 -39.06
N VAL A 328 -19.89 3.24 -39.08
CA VAL A 328 -18.87 3.26 -40.17
C VAL A 328 -17.48 3.55 -39.58
N HIS A 329 -16.57 2.58 -39.76
CA HIS A 329 -15.11 2.74 -39.66
C HIS A 329 -14.61 3.70 -40.76
N GLY A 330 -13.74 4.66 -40.41
CA GLY A 330 -13.08 5.49 -41.42
C GLY A 330 -12.04 6.44 -40.84
N ILE A 331 -10.77 6.11 -41.07
CA ILE A 331 -9.58 6.93 -40.91
C ILE A 331 -9.80 8.33 -41.50
N VAL A 332 -9.52 9.39 -40.72
CA VAL A 332 -9.28 10.73 -41.24
C VAL A 332 -7.85 11.14 -40.84
N PRO A 333 -6.95 11.39 -41.80
CA PRO A 333 -5.61 11.87 -41.53
C PRO A 333 -5.66 13.36 -41.17
N LEU A 334 -5.00 13.74 -40.07
CA LEU A 334 -4.75 15.14 -39.77
C LEU A 334 -3.70 15.67 -40.76
N GLU A 335 -4.13 16.59 -41.60
CA GLU A 335 -3.28 17.41 -42.46
C GLU A 335 -2.39 18.31 -41.58
N GLU A 336 -1.08 18.29 -41.86
CA GLU A 336 -0.13 19.33 -41.44
C GLU A 336 -0.60 20.70 -41.95
N PRO A 337 -0.33 21.76 -41.16
CA PRO A 337 0.25 22.93 -41.78
C PRO A 337 1.56 23.32 -41.10
N THR A 338 2.61 23.18 -41.89
CA THR A 338 3.86 23.95 -41.87
C THR A 338 3.67 25.39 -41.39
N SER A 339 4.39 25.82 -40.36
CA SER A 339 4.80 27.22 -40.14
C SER A 339 5.93 27.30 -39.11
N GLU A 340 7.17 27.37 -39.60
CA GLU A 340 8.28 28.09 -38.94
C GLU A 340 8.61 29.32 -39.84
N PRO A 341 9.42 30.30 -39.40
CA PRO A 341 9.40 31.00 -38.11
C PRO A 341 9.42 32.53 -38.33
N GLU A 342 8.90 33.32 -37.39
CA GLU A 342 9.25 34.75 -37.34
C GLU A 342 10.28 35.00 -36.23
N MET A 343 11.50 35.27 -36.69
CA MET A 343 12.57 35.89 -35.90
C MET A 343 12.12 37.27 -35.44
N SER A 344 12.27 37.56 -34.15
CA SER A 344 12.43 38.93 -33.69
C SER A 344 13.79 39.07 -33.00
N THR A 345 14.68 39.70 -33.75
CA THR A 345 15.95 40.27 -33.36
C THR A 345 15.74 41.39 -32.35
N LEU A 346 16.35 41.31 -31.15
CA LEU A 346 16.88 42.51 -30.50
C LEU A 346 18.21 42.19 -29.79
N GLU A 347 19.19 42.99 -30.18
CA GLU A 347 20.56 43.01 -29.74
C GLU A 347 20.72 43.68 -28.36
N SER A 348 21.62 43.10 -27.56
CA SER A 348 22.69 43.73 -26.78
C SER A 348 22.44 45.01 -25.96
N SER A 349 22.75 44.92 -24.66
CA SER A 349 23.56 45.89 -23.89
C SER A 349 23.58 45.45 -22.40
N SER A 350 24.65 44.81 -21.90
CA SER A 350 25.90 45.40 -21.40
C SER A 350 25.92 45.64 -19.87
N VAL A 351 26.73 44.80 -19.20
CA VAL A 351 27.72 45.11 -18.14
C VAL A 351 27.23 45.74 -16.84
N SER A 352 27.45 45.02 -15.73
CA SER A 352 27.90 45.59 -14.45
C SER A 352 28.68 44.55 -13.63
N ASP A 353 29.98 44.79 -13.49
CA ASP A 353 30.89 44.20 -12.51
C ASP A 353 30.46 44.51 -11.06
N TYR A 354 30.52 43.52 -10.17
CA TYR A 354 30.81 43.70 -8.72
C TYR A 354 31.14 42.32 -8.12
N SER A 355 32.42 41.95 -7.96
CA SER A 355 33.32 42.25 -6.81
C SER A 355 32.93 41.55 -5.50
N GLU A 356 33.56 40.39 -5.33
CA GLU A 356 33.87 39.65 -4.11
C GLU A 356 34.59 40.55 -3.07
N PRO A 357 34.33 40.41 -1.76
CA PRO A 357 35.28 40.86 -0.75
C PRO A 357 35.90 39.71 0.04
N GLU A 358 37.22 39.77 0.08
CA GLU A 358 38.12 39.05 0.98
C GLU A 358 37.82 39.30 2.47
N LEU A 359 38.16 38.28 3.26
CA LEU A 359 38.05 38.13 4.70
C LEU A 359 38.76 39.22 5.53
N ALA A 360 38.21 39.51 6.72
CA ALA A 360 38.98 39.97 7.88
C ALA A 360 38.43 39.35 9.18
N GLU A 361 39.18 38.39 9.72
CA GLU A 361 39.03 37.81 11.05
C GLU A 361 39.50 38.80 12.13
N THR A 362 38.77 38.87 13.25
CA THR A 362 39.36 39.10 14.57
C THR A 362 38.67 38.23 15.61
N SER A 363 39.48 37.43 16.29
CA SER A 363 39.15 36.37 17.24
C SER A 363 39.26 36.82 18.69
N SER A 364 38.39 36.28 19.56
CA SER A 364 38.76 35.78 20.90
C SER A 364 37.64 34.95 21.53
N THR A 365 37.94 33.65 21.65
CA THR A 365 37.30 32.46 22.25
C THR A 365 37.30 32.49 23.81
N PRO A 366 36.85 31.45 24.60
CA PRO A 366 36.67 30.02 24.28
C PRO A 366 35.41 29.30 24.83
N THR A 367 35.07 28.11 24.29
CA THR A 367 35.05 26.81 24.99
C THR A 367 34.72 25.64 24.02
N ALA A 368 35.57 24.60 24.08
CA ALA A 368 35.45 23.19 23.61
C ALA A 368 35.74 22.80 22.13
N ASP A 369 37.03 22.51 21.90
CA ASP A 369 37.67 21.62 20.89
C ASP A 369 37.12 20.17 20.95
N ILE A 370 37.21 19.28 19.95
CA ILE A 370 38.39 18.88 19.15
C ILE A 370 38.00 18.40 17.72
N SER A 371 38.77 18.92 16.77
CA SER A 371 38.94 18.63 15.34
C SER A 371 39.48 17.22 15.01
N SER A 372 39.08 16.63 13.87
CA SER A 372 39.97 16.51 12.69
C SER A 372 39.36 15.74 11.52
N GLN A 373 39.57 16.29 10.33
CA GLN A 373 39.40 15.68 9.01
C GLN A 373 40.06 14.30 8.89
N ARG A 374 39.45 13.39 8.12
CA ARG A 374 40.16 12.46 7.24
C ARG A 374 39.25 11.94 6.11
N LEU A 375 39.58 12.36 4.88
CA LEU A 375 39.44 11.55 3.67
C LEU A 375 40.20 10.23 3.85
N TYR A 376 39.59 9.07 3.57
CA TYR A 376 40.19 7.84 3.00
C TYR A 376 39.01 6.91 2.63
N THR A 377 38.69 6.71 1.34
CA THR A 377 39.05 5.51 0.55
C THR A 377 39.17 4.22 1.36
N ARG A 378 38.26 3.27 1.06
CA ARG A 378 38.30 1.85 1.45
C ARG A 378 39.68 1.27 1.15
N GLY A 379 40.44 0.96 2.19
CA GLY A 379 41.70 0.22 2.13
C GLY A 379 41.69 -0.81 3.25
N GLY A 380 41.79 -2.09 2.89
CA GLY A 380 41.88 -3.18 3.85
C GLY A 380 43.19 -3.15 4.64
N ASP A 381 43.16 -3.72 5.84
CA ASP A 381 44.14 -4.73 6.20
C ASP A 381 43.65 -5.61 7.35
N SER A 382 44.11 -6.85 7.27
CA SER A 382 44.05 -7.94 8.23
C SER A 382 44.75 -7.58 9.55
N THR A 383 44.17 -7.95 10.69
CA THR A 383 44.95 -8.33 11.88
C THR A 383 44.25 -9.41 12.70
N ALA A 384 44.90 -10.58 12.75
CA ALA A 384 44.72 -11.63 13.73
C ALA A 384 45.13 -11.20 15.15
N TRP A 385 44.44 -11.70 16.17
CA TRP A 385 44.93 -12.04 17.52
C TRP A 385 44.02 -13.16 18.03
N GLU A 386 44.47 -14.41 18.05
CA GLU A 386 45.21 -15.12 19.11
C GLU A 386 44.31 -15.78 20.17
N GLU A 387 44.48 -17.10 20.21
CA GLU A 387 43.98 -18.10 21.13
C GLU A 387 44.09 -17.74 22.62
N THR A 388 43.08 -18.14 23.39
CA THR A 388 43.33 -18.83 24.66
C THR A 388 42.44 -20.06 24.80
N ASP A 389 43.08 -21.17 24.48
CA ASP A 389 43.03 -22.50 25.07
C ASP A 389 42.37 -22.61 26.46
N THR A 390 41.31 -23.40 26.58
CA THR A 390 41.09 -24.27 27.76
C THR A 390 40.50 -25.61 27.34
N ALA A 391 41.36 -26.62 27.39
CA ALA A 391 41.05 -28.03 27.23
C ALA A 391 40.06 -28.58 28.27
N ARG A 392 39.12 -29.43 27.82
CA ARG A 392 38.74 -30.65 28.56
C ARG A 392 38.17 -31.76 27.66
N LYS A 393 39.08 -32.66 27.30
CA LYS A 393 38.98 -34.13 27.41
C LYS A 393 38.09 -34.89 26.39
N THR A 394 38.80 -35.33 25.35
CA THR A 394 38.78 -36.64 24.68
C THR A 394 38.03 -37.76 25.38
N GLU A 395 37.14 -38.42 24.64
CA GLU A 395 37.03 -39.88 24.65
C GLU A 395 36.93 -40.39 23.20
N GLU A 396 37.65 -41.46 22.97
CA GLU A 396 38.25 -41.95 21.74
C GLU A 396 37.57 -43.29 21.42
N ILE A 397 37.02 -43.47 20.22
CA ILE A 397 36.70 -44.78 19.67
C ILE A 397 37.06 -44.79 18.16
N ASP A 398 38.16 -45.49 17.87
CA ASP A 398 38.68 -45.99 16.58
C ASP A 398 37.64 -46.84 15.81
N GLU A 399 37.35 -46.59 14.52
CA GLU A 399 37.95 -47.14 13.27
C GLU A 399 36.90 -48.00 12.49
N PRO A 400 37.08 -48.39 11.20
CA PRO A 400 37.27 -47.55 9.99
C PRO A 400 36.46 -48.07 8.76
N ALA A 401 36.63 -47.41 7.59
CA ALA A 401 36.84 -48.00 6.25
C ALA A 401 36.01 -47.40 5.08
N GLU A 402 36.78 -46.77 4.18
CA GLU A 402 36.77 -46.86 2.70
C GLU A 402 35.45 -46.74 1.90
N SER A 403 35.35 -45.68 1.09
CA SER A 403 34.88 -45.78 -0.30
C SER A 403 35.36 -44.59 -1.14
N ASP A 404 36.12 -44.89 -2.19
CA ASP A 404 36.63 -44.02 -3.24
C ASP A 404 35.54 -43.28 -4.05
N GLY A 405 35.86 -42.05 -4.47
CA GLY A 405 35.23 -41.34 -5.59
C GLY A 405 35.71 -39.88 -5.69
N PRO A 406 36.44 -39.46 -6.74
CA PRO A 406 36.95 -38.10 -6.84
C PRO A 406 35.86 -37.18 -7.38
N ALA A 407 35.24 -36.39 -6.50
CA ALA A 407 34.63 -35.13 -6.90
C ALA A 407 35.77 -34.13 -7.12
N ALA A 408 35.91 -33.65 -8.35
CA ALA A 408 36.68 -32.45 -8.61
C ALA A 408 35.95 -31.30 -7.90
N GLU A 409 36.40 -30.96 -6.69
CA GLU A 409 36.20 -29.63 -6.10
C GLU A 409 36.88 -28.63 -7.03
N GLU A 410 36.10 -28.07 -7.93
CA GLU A 410 36.43 -26.83 -8.61
C GLU A 410 36.47 -25.75 -7.52
N ALA A 411 37.68 -25.27 -7.28
CA ALA A 411 37.98 -24.27 -6.26
C ALA A 411 37.07 -23.05 -6.45
N ALA A 412 36.23 -22.76 -5.44
CA ALA A 412 35.52 -21.50 -5.34
C ALA A 412 36.55 -20.38 -5.15
N GLU A 413 36.88 -19.71 -6.25
CA GLU A 413 37.50 -18.38 -6.23
C GLU A 413 36.54 -17.39 -5.55
N PRO A 414 37.05 -16.33 -4.90
CA PRO A 414 36.23 -15.38 -4.15
C PRO A 414 35.28 -14.66 -5.11
N THR A 415 34.01 -15.02 -5.07
CA THR A 415 32.96 -14.44 -5.91
C THR A 415 32.80 -12.96 -5.58
N ALA A 416 33.00 -12.11 -6.59
CA ALA A 416 32.56 -10.72 -6.55
C ALA A 416 31.09 -10.65 -6.11
N GLU A 417 30.79 -9.77 -5.14
CA GLU A 417 29.44 -9.56 -4.62
C GLU A 417 28.46 -9.33 -5.78
N ALA A 418 27.53 -10.26 -5.99
CA ALA A 418 26.45 -10.09 -6.95
C ALA A 418 25.44 -9.10 -6.38
N LEU A 419 24.94 -8.17 -7.21
CA LEU A 419 23.88 -7.27 -6.80
C LEU A 419 22.53 -7.99 -6.93
N HIS A 420 21.75 -7.99 -5.85
CA HIS A 420 20.40 -8.54 -5.80
C HIS A 420 19.39 -7.39 -5.66
N SER A 421 18.45 -7.30 -6.59
CA SER A 421 17.38 -6.32 -6.57
C SER A 421 16.08 -6.93 -7.10
N SER A 422 14.99 -6.16 -7.12
CA SER A 422 13.70 -6.56 -7.68
C SER A 422 13.44 -5.81 -8.98
N CYS A 423 12.94 -6.52 -9.99
CA CYS A 423 12.40 -5.90 -11.19
C CYS A 423 10.95 -6.34 -11.39
N PHE A 424 10.16 -5.55 -12.10
CA PHE A 424 8.77 -5.92 -12.38
C PHE A 424 8.39 -5.63 -13.82
N ARG A 425 7.42 -6.37 -14.36
CA ARG A 425 6.79 -6.05 -15.63
C ARG A 425 5.29 -6.15 -15.51
N ILE A 426 4.58 -5.42 -16.36
CA ILE A 426 3.13 -5.52 -16.47
C ILE A 426 2.82 -6.41 -17.68
N ARG A 427 2.04 -7.46 -17.48
CA ARG A 427 1.61 -8.35 -18.57
C ARG A 427 0.11 -8.54 -18.55
N ALA A 428 -0.48 -8.73 -19.73
CA ALA A 428 -1.86 -9.17 -19.84
C ALA A 428 -1.99 -10.56 -19.18
N GLY A 429 -2.79 -10.64 -18.13
CA GLY A 429 -2.94 -11.84 -17.32
C GLY A 429 -4.39 -12.06 -16.88
N TYR A 430 -4.52 -12.91 -15.87
CA TYR A 430 -5.81 -13.25 -15.28
C TYR A 430 -5.74 -13.03 -13.77
N ALA A 431 -6.65 -12.23 -13.25
CA ALA A 431 -6.81 -11.97 -11.81
C ALA A 431 -8.17 -12.49 -11.33
N PRO A 432 -8.34 -12.89 -10.07
CA PRO A 432 -9.64 -13.28 -9.55
C PRO A 432 -10.65 -12.12 -9.69
N ALA A 433 -11.81 -12.40 -10.27
CA ALA A 433 -12.91 -11.44 -10.35
C ALA A 433 -13.45 -11.16 -8.94
N GLY A 434 -13.76 -9.89 -8.67
CA GLY A 434 -14.28 -9.48 -7.37
C GLY A 434 -15.65 -10.10 -7.09
N LEU A 435 -15.96 -10.41 -5.84
CA LEU A 435 -17.26 -10.99 -5.48
C LEU A 435 -18.42 -10.04 -5.88
N ALA A 436 -18.24 -8.74 -5.70
CA ALA A 436 -19.21 -7.73 -6.12
C ALA A 436 -19.45 -7.74 -7.63
N GLU A 437 -18.39 -7.86 -8.44
CA GLU A 437 -18.45 -7.95 -9.90
C GLU A 437 -19.21 -9.21 -10.34
N ILE A 438 -18.86 -10.36 -9.74
CA ILE A 438 -19.54 -11.65 -9.99
C ILE A 438 -21.03 -11.55 -9.65
N VAL A 439 -21.37 -10.99 -8.49
CA VAL A 439 -22.76 -10.82 -8.05
C VAL A 439 -23.50 -9.86 -8.98
N ALA A 440 -22.93 -8.71 -9.32
CA ALA A 440 -23.57 -7.73 -10.21
C ALA A 440 -23.92 -8.33 -11.58
N VAL A 441 -23.05 -9.17 -12.14
CA VAL A 441 -23.23 -9.75 -13.48
C VAL A 441 -24.12 -10.99 -13.46
N LEU A 442 -23.97 -11.87 -12.47
CA LEU A 442 -24.65 -13.18 -12.45
C LEU A 442 -25.93 -13.20 -11.60
N ALA A 443 -26.06 -12.36 -10.57
CA ALA A 443 -27.23 -12.42 -9.69
C ALA A 443 -28.54 -12.06 -10.39
N PRO A 444 -28.64 -11.02 -11.26
CA PRO A 444 -29.90 -10.67 -11.89
C PRO A 444 -30.56 -11.82 -12.69
N PRO A 445 -29.86 -12.51 -13.63
CA PRO A 445 -30.46 -13.63 -14.34
C PRO A 445 -30.74 -14.84 -13.44
N ILE A 446 -29.90 -15.09 -12.41
CA ILE A 446 -30.12 -16.18 -11.45
C ILE A 446 -31.39 -15.94 -10.62
N VAL A 447 -31.52 -14.74 -10.03
CA VAL A 447 -32.68 -14.36 -9.23
C VAL A 447 -33.96 -14.41 -10.06
N PHE A 448 -33.92 -13.93 -11.30
CA PHE A 448 -35.04 -14.04 -12.23
C PHE A 448 -35.45 -15.50 -12.47
N MET A 449 -34.49 -16.36 -12.83
CA MET A 449 -34.75 -17.78 -13.10
C MET A 449 -35.25 -18.54 -11.85
N LEU A 450 -34.66 -18.26 -10.68
CA LEU A 450 -35.10 -18.84 -9.41
C LEU A 450 -36.51 -18.39 -9.03
N GLY A 451 -36.85 -17.11 -9.24
CA GLY A 451 -38.19 -16.60 -9.00
C GLY A 451 -39.23 -17.27 -9.90
N VAL A 452 -38.92 -17.43 -11.20
CA VAL A 452 -39.77 -18.18 -12.14
C VAL A 452 -39.93 -19.64 -11.70
N ALA A 453 -38.84 -20.30 -11.31
CA ALA A 453 -38.88 -21.67 -10.84
C ALA A 453 -39.72 -21.83 -9.55
N ALA A 454 -39.54 -20.93 -8.58
CA ALA A 454 -40.30 -20.95 -7.33
C ALA A 454 -41.80 -20.79 -7.56
N LEU A 455 -42.20 -19.86 -8.43
CA LEU A 455 -43.61 -19.65 -8.81
C LEU A 455 -44.19 -20.86 -9.57
N SER A 456 -43.42 -21.47 -10.47
CA SER A 456 -43.83 -22.70 -11.16
C SER A 456 -43.97 -23.88 -10.19
N VAL A 457 -43.11 -24.01 -9.18
CA VAL A 457 -43.20 -25.04 -8.14
C VAL A 457 -44.41 -24.81 -7.22
N ALA A 458 -44.65 -23.56 -6.79
CA ALA A 458 -45.82 -23.21 -6.00
C ALA A 458 -47.14 -23.57 -6.73
N HIS A 459 -47.18 -23.34 -8.05
CA HIS A 459 -48.29 -23.75 -8.89
C HIS A 459 -48.47 -25.28 -8.94
N LEU A 460 -47.39 -26.04 -9.06
CA LEU A 460 -47.44 -27.50 -9.03
C LEU A 460 -47.93 -28.06 -7.69
N LEU A 461 -47.64 -27.35 -6.59
CA LEU A 461 -48.09 -27.71 -5.24
C LEU A 461 -49.55 -27.30 -4.95
N GLY A 462 -50.23 -26.65 -5.92
CA GLY A 462 -51.66 -26.35 -5.85
C GLY A 462 -52.02 -25.14 -4.99
N ASP A 463 -51.08 -24.21 -4.78
CA ASP A 463 -51.30 -23.02 -3.98
C ASP A 463 -52.40 -22.12 -4.61
N PRO A 464 -53.55 -21.90 -3.94
CA PRO A 464 -54.71 -21.20 -4.50
C PRO A 464 -54.43 -19.70 -4.69
N GLY A 465 -53.84 -19.37 -5.83
CA GLY A 465 -53.44 -18.01 -6.20
C GLY A 465 -52.19 -17.97 -7.09
N SER A 466 -51.42 -19.05 -7.10
CA SER A 466 -50.22 -19.16 -7.95
C SER A 466 -50.60 -19.54 -9.39
N THR A 467 -50.09 -18.79 -10.35
CA THR A 467 -50.16 -19.12 -11.78
C THR A 467 -48.78 -19.53 -12.27
N ASN A 468 -48.69 -20.51 -13.16
CA ASN A 468 -47.41 -20.85 -13.75
C ASN A 468 -46.96 -19.71 -14.70
N PRO A 469 -45.88 -18.97 -14.36
CA PRO A 469 -45.44 -17.83 -15.15
C PRO A 469 -45.07 -18.21 -16.60
N VAL A 470 -44.58 -19.43 -16.82
CA VAL A 470 -44.14 -19.92 -18.12
C VAL A 470 -45.29 -20.14 -19.09
N THR A 471 -46.46 -20.56 -18.59
CA THR A 471 -47.65 -20.78 -19.43
C THR A 471 -48.57 -19.57 -19.46
N HIS A 472 -48.54 -18.73 -18.43
CA HIS A 472 -49.37 -17.54 -18.33
C HIS A 472 -48.86 -16.40 -19.23
N TYR A 473 -47.53 -16.22 -19.34
CA TYR A 473 -46.93 -15.13 -20.12
C TYR A 473 -46.21 -15.66 -21.36
N SER A 474 -46.66 -15.25 -22.55
CA SER A 474 -46.11 -15.72 -23.83
C SER A 474 -44.66 -15.31 -24.09
N TRP A 475 -44.17 -14.26 -23.43
CA TRP A 475 -42.78 -13.79 -23.51
C TRP A 475 -41.82 -14.52 -22.56
N MET A 476 -42.35 -15.24 -21.56
CA MET A 476 -41.54 -15.87 -20.51
C MET A 476 -40.51 -16.90 -21.05
N PRO A 477 -40.83 -17.76 -22.04
CA PRO A 477 -39.83 -18.65 -22.63
C PRO A 477 -38.67 -17.89 -23.29
N ALA A 478 -38.94 -16.75 -23.92
CA ALA A 478 -37.91 -15.92 -24.52
C ALA A 478 -37.05 -15.23 -23.44
N ALA A 479 -37.65 -14.72 -22.38
CA ALA A 479 -36.91 -14.12 -21.26
C ALA A 479 -36.02 -15.15 -20.53
N LEU A 480 -36.50 -16.38 -20.33
CA LEU A 480 -35.67 -17.47 -19.78
C LEU A 480 -34.50 -17.81 -20.70
N ALA A 481 -34.71 -17.85 -22.02
CA ALA A 481 -33.64 -18.08 -22.98
C ALA A 481 -32.60 -16.95 -22.97
N VAL A 482 -33.03 -15.68 -22.83
CA VAL A 482 -32.13 -14.53 -22.70
C VAL A 482 -31.37 -14.57 -21.39
N ALA A 483 -32.03 -14.87 -20.26
CA ALA A 483 -31.36 -15.00 -18.96
C ALA A 483 -30.34 -16.15 -18.95
N ALA A 484 -30.67 -17.28 -19.56
CA ALA A 484 -29.73 -18.37 -19.75
C ALA A 484 -28.56 -17.96 -20.66
N ALA A 485 -28.82 -17.29 -21.79
CA ALA A 485 -27.78 -16.80 -22.69
C ALA A 485 -26.86 -15.79 -22.00
N TRP A 486 -27.41 -14.91 -21.15
CA TRP A 486 -26.65 -13.95 -20.36
C TRP A 486 -25.60 -14.63 -19.49
N LEU A 487 -25.98 -15.72 -18.79
CA LEU A 487 -25.08 -16.47 -17.91
C LEU A 487 -23.86 -17.09 -18.63
N PHE A 488 -23.94 -17.26 -19.95
CA PHE A 488 -22.82 -17.81 -20.74
C PHE A 488 -22.09 -16.73 -21.57
N LEU A 489 -22.83 -15.83 -22.21
CA LEU A 489 -22.28 -14.87 -23.16
C LEU A 489 -21.62 -13.67 -22.48
N VAL A 490 -22.20 -13.16 -21.39
CA VAL A 490 -21.65 -11.98 -20.71
C VAL A 490 -20.30 -12.29 -20.06
N PRO A 491 -20.11 -13.39 -19.31
CA PRO A 491 -18.79 -13.76 -18.81
C PRO A 491 -17.75 -13.95 -19.93
N PHE A 492 -18.16 -14.55 -21.05
CA PHE A 492 -17.26 -14.72 -22.20
C PHE A 492 -16.86 -13.38 -22.83
N ALA A 493 -17.81 -12.45 -22.99
CA ALA A 493 -17.56 -11.12 -23.53
C ALA A 493 -16.67 -10.27 -22.61
N LEU A 494 -16.79 -10.45 -21.29
CA LEU A 494 -15.93 -9.81 -20.27
C LEU A 494 -14.54 -10.48 -20.16
N GLY A 495 -14.23 -11.46 -21.01
CA GLY A 495 -12.94 -12.15 -20.97
C GLY A 495 -12.75 -13.01 -19.72
N TRP A 496 -13.83 -13.36 -19.01
CA TRP A 496 -13.75 -14.21 -17.83
C TRP A 496 -13.37 -15.64 -18.20
N ARG A 497 -12.51 -16.24 -17.37
CA ARG A 497 -12.17 -17.65 -17.40
C ARG A 497 -12.52 -18.30 -16.09
N THR A 498 -12.86 -19.57 -16.12
CA THR A 498 -13.05 -20.36 -14.91
C THR A 498 -11.85 -21.25 -14.71
N ARG A 499 -11.31 -21.26 -13.49
CA ARG A 499 -10.26 -22.18 -13.05
C ARG A 499 -10.74 -22.92 -11.82
N TRP A 500 -10.50 -24.22 -11.80
CA TRP A 500 -10.70 -25.01 -10.60
C TRP A 500 -9.44 -24.95 -9.74
N SER A 501 -9.61 -24.51 -8.50
CA SER A 501 -8.60 -24.42 -7.45
C SER A 501 -9.01 -25.40 -6.35
N GLY A 502 -8.62 -26.67 -6.52
CA GLY A 502 -9.16 -27.77 -5.71
C GLY A 502 -10.68 -27.94 -5.92
N TRP A 503 -11.47 -27.75 -4.87
CA TRP A 503 -12.94 -27.83 -4.90
C TRP A 503 -13.63 -26.49 -5.20
N ARG A 504 -12.87 -25.39 -5.22
CA ARG A 504 -13.40 -24.04 -5.44
C ARG A 504 -13.33 -23.69 -6.93
N LEU A 505 -14.45 -23.22 -7.47
CA LEU A 505 -14.49 -22.59 -8.80
C LEU A 505 -14.09 -21.12 -8.65
N GLU A 506 -12.97 -20.75 -9.24
CA GLU A 506 -12.50 -19.37 -9.31
C GLU A 506 -12.85 -18.79 -10.69
N ILE A 507 -13.49 -17.62 -10.68
CA ILE A 507 -13.73 -16.83 -11.89
C ILE A 507 -12.59 -15.83 -11.96
N LEU A 508 -11.86 -15.85 -13.07
CA LEU A 508 -10.72 -14.99 -13.35
C LEU A 508 -11.11 -14.00 -14.45
N ARG A 509 -10.91 -12.71 -14.24
CA ARG A 509 -11.06 -11.67 -15.27
C ARG A 509 -9.74 -11.41 -15.97
N SER A 510 -9.78 -10.97 -17.23
CA SER A 510 -8.59 -10.40 -17.87
C SER A 510 -8.19 -9.14 -17.12
N ALA A 511 -6.95 -9.08 -16.66
CA ALA A 511 -6.41 -7.94 -15.95
C ALA A 511 -4.92 -7.81 -16.25
N ASP A 512 -4.41 -6.60 -16.09
CA ASP A 512 -2.98 -6.35 -16.13
C ASP A 512 -2.38 -6.85 -14.82
N VAL A 513 -1.52 -7.86 -14.93
CA VAL A 513 -0.89 -8.51 -13.79
C VAL A 513 0.54 -8.03 -13.70
N ARG A 514 0.86 -7.37 -12.58
CA ARG A 514 2.23 -7.03 -12.20
C ARG A 514 2.97 -8.32 -11.83
N GLN A 515 3.99 -8.66 -12.60
CA GLN A 515 4.90 -9.77 -12.32
C GLN A 515 6.20 -9.17 -11.76
N GLU A 516 6.46 -9.38 -10.48
CA GLU A 516 7.73 -9.05 -9.83
C GLU A 516 8.65 -10.29 -9.85
N GLU A 517 9.92 -10.10 -10.18
CA GLU A 517 10.94 -11.15 -10.17
C GLU A 517 12.24 -10.62 -9.56
N GLU A 518 13.03 -11.52 -9.00
CA GLU A 518 14.37 -11.20 -8.53
C GLU A 518 15.30 -10.93 -9.71
N LEU A 519 16.01 -9.81 -9.64
CA LEU A 519 17.08 -9.39 -10.54
C LEU A 519 18.42 -9.65 -9.85
N VAL A 520 19.24 -10.50 -10.44
CA VAL A 520 20.61 -10.76 -9.97
C VAL A 520 21.61 -10.33 -11.03
N ILE A 521 22.39 -9.30 -10.73
CA ILE A 521 23.46 -8.78 -11.58
C ILE A 521 24.79 -9.31 -11.06
N ALA A 522 25.21 -10.47 -11.56
CA ALA A 522 26.50 -11.06 -11.23
C ALA A 522 27.63 -10.42 -12.05
N ALA A 523 28.87 -10.91 -11.88
CA ALA A 523 30.01 -10.44 -12.66
C ALA A 523 29.94 -10.87 -14.14
N ASP A 524 29.42 -12.06 -14.43
CA ASP A 524 29.42 -12.69 -15.75
C ASP A 524 28.01 -12.97 -16.31
N SER A 525 26.96 -12.76 -15.51
CA SER A 525 25.60 -13.09 -15.90
C SER A 525 24.54 -12.18 -15.27
N LEU A 526 23.43 -12.07 -15.98
CA LEU A 526 22.19 -11.43 -15.57
C LEU A 526 21.12 -12.51 -15.34
N THR A 527 20.50 -12.53 -14.17
CA THR A 527 19.37 -13.41 -13.88
C THR A 527 18.12 -12.57 -13.62
N ILE A 528 17.01 -12.93 -14.26
CA ILE A 528 15.67 -12.40 -13.98
C ILE A 528 14.73 -13.58 -13.73
N GLY A 529 14.32 -13.76 -12.48
CA GLY A 529 13.52 -14.91 -12.05
C GLY A 529 14.22 -16.24 -12.39
N PRO A 530 13.56 -17.18 -13.10
CA PRO A 530 14.16 -18.47 -13.46
C PRO A 530 15.11 -18.39 -14.66
N VAL A 531 15.25 -17.23 -15.32
CA VAL A 531 16.01 -17.10 -16.57
C VAL A 531 17.36 -16.46 -16.29
N ARG A 532 18.44 -17.13 -16.70
CA ARG A 532 19.81 -16.65 -16.58
C ARG A 532 20.42 -16.46 -17.96
N TRP A 533 21.01 -15.28 -18.20
CA TRP A 533 21.74 -14.95 -19.41
C TRP A 533 23.18 -14.59 -19.09
N ARG A 534 24.13 -15.14 -19.83
CA ARG A 534 25.54 -14.77 -19.68
C ARG A 534 25.88 -13.59 -20.57
N TYR A 535 26.68 -12.64 -20.08
CA TYR A 535 26.94 -11.39 -20.81
C TYR A 535 27.69 -11.61 -22.14
N ASP A 536 28.54 -12.64 -22.21
CA ASP A 536 29.26 -13.06 -23.42
C ASP A 536 28.35 -13.66 -24.50
N GLU A 537 27.13 -14.06 -24.13
CA GLU A 537 26.15 -14.67 -25.02
C GLU A 537 25.07 -13.69 -25.51
N LEU A 538 25.00 -12.49 -24.92
CA LEU A 538 24.02 -11.47 -25.31
C LEU A 538 24.39 -10.83 -26.64
N GLU A 539 23.50 -10.98 -27.63
CA GLU A 539 23.66 -10.34 -28.92
C GLU A 539 23.06 -8.92 -28.92
N ALA A 540 23.82 -7.96 -29.46
CA ALA A 540 23.36 -6.62 -29.81
C ALA A 540 22.69 -5.82 -28.67
N THR A 541 23.47 -5.45 -27.65
CA THR A 541 23.02 -4.48 -26.63
C THR A 541 22.92 -3.06 -27.21
N ARG A 542 21.76 -2.41 -27.04
CA ARG A 542 21.55 -1.00 -27.44
C ARG A 542 20.84 -0.21 -26.36
N LEU A 543 21.40 0.94 -26.04
CA LEU A 543 20.76 1.98 -25.22
C LEU A 543 19.95 2.92 -26.10
N ARG A 544 18.69 3.12 -25.75
CA ARG A 544 17.76 4.04 -26.42
C ARG A 544 17.00 4.87 -25.38
N ARG A 545 16.35 5.93 -25.85
CA ARG A 545 15.42 6.74 -25.06
C ARG A 545 14.00 6.22 -25.23
N TRP A 546 13.18 6.34 -24.21
CA TRP A 546 11.74 6.14 -24.30
C TRP A 546 10.99 7.26 -23.56
N GLU A 547 9.76 7.49 -23.97
CA GLU A 547 8.82 8.45 -23.38
C GLU A 547 7.43 7.80 -23.41
N SER A 548 6.68 7.89 -22.31
CA SER A 548 5.26 7.55 -22.23
C SER A 548 4.49 8.86 -22.23
N ASP A 549 3.83 9.18 -23.34
CA ASP A 549 2.97 10.35 -23.44
C ASP A 549 1.77 10.28 -22.48
N ALA A 550 1.34 9.07 -22.12
CA ALA A 550 0.19 8.84 -21.23
C ALA A 550 0.52 9.09 -19.75
N ASP A 551 1.75 8.76 -19.34
CA ASP A 551 2.17 8.85 -17.94
C ASP A 551 3.10 10.06 -17.68
N GLU A 552 3.45 10.81 -18.74
CA GLU A 552 4.45 11.89 -18.74
C GLU A 552 5.85 11.45 -18.23
N ILE A 553 6.13 10.15 -18.25
CA ILE A 553 7.40 9.56 -17.81
C ILE A 553 8.34 9.42 -19.00
N HIS A 554 9.63 9.74 -18.78
CA HIS A 554 10.70 9.55 -19.76
C HIS A 554 11.85 8.78 -19.13
N GLY A 555 12.61 8.06 -19.95
CA GLY A 555 13.67 7.22 -19.42
C GLY A 555 14.55 6.54 -20.46
N TRP A 556 15.30 5.56 -19.98
CA TRP A 556 16.21 4.75 -20.78
C TRP A 556 15.66 3.34 -20.97
N VAL A 557 15.91 2.80 -22.17
CA VAL A 557 15.64 1.39 -22.47
C VAL A 557 16.92 0.72 -22.93
N LEU A 558 17.23 -0.41 -22.30
CA LEU A 558 18.32 -1.28 -22.66
C LEU A 558 17.72 -2.52 -23.34
N MET A 559 18.04 -2.67 -24.63
CA MET A 559 17.57 -3.77 -25.45
C MET A 559 18.72 -4.75 -25.68
N PHE A 560 18.49 -6.03 -25.43
CA PHE A 560 19.44 -7.10 -25.78
C PHE A 560 18.71 -8.32 -26.32
N HIS A 561 19.44 -9.15 -27.06
CA HIS A 561 18.94 -10.38 -27.65
C HIS A 561 19.63 -11.59 -27.01
N PRO A 562 18.95 -12.31 -26.11
CA PRO A 562 19.51 -13.52 -25.54
C PRO A 562 19.41 -14.69 -26.54
N PRO A 563 20.35 -15.66 -26.49
CA PRO A 563 20.25 -16.86 -27.31
C PRO A 563 19.00 -17.64 -26.91
N ASP A 564 18.24 -18.11 -27.89
CA ASP A 564 17.02 -18.91 -27.71
C ASP A 564 15.82 -18.21 -27.02
N HIS A 565 15.88 -16.90 -26.80
CA HIS A 565 14.81 -16.12 -26.20
C HIS A 565 14.39 -14.91 -27.06
N PRO A 566 13.14 -14.44 -26.94
CA PRO A 566 12.74 -13.18 -27.56
C PRO A 566 13.58 -12.02 -27.01
N LYS A 567 13.68 -10.93 -27.78
CA LYS A 567 14.35 -9.71 -27.35
C LYS A 567 13.83 -9.26 -25.98
N ALA A 568 14.74 -8.95 -25.08
CA ALA A 568 14.42 -8.43 -23.77
C ALA A 568 14.56 -6.90 -23.78
N TYR A 569 13.66 -6.24 -23.05
CA TYR A 569 13.61 -4.80 -22.89
C TYR A 569 13.62 -4.52 -21.39
N LEU A 570 14.65 -3.83 -20.94
CA LEU A 570 14.78 -3.33 -19.58
C LEU A 570 14.62 -1.82 -19.63
N VAL A 571 13.75 -1.24 -18.82
CA VAL A 571 13.51 0.19 -18.75
C VAL A 571 13.73 0.73 -17.34
N ALA A 572 14.20 1.96 -17.27
CA ALA A 572 14.24 2.74 -16.04
C ALA A 572 13.88 4.20 -16.34
N PRO A 573 13.18 4.90 -15.41
CA PRO A 573 12.91 6.32 -15.54
C PRO A 573 14.22 7.13 -15.41
N GLU A 574 14.31 8.25 -16.13
CA GLU A 574 15.41 9.21 -15.99
C GLU A 574 14.89 10.45 -15.26
N PRO A 575 15.44 10.80 -14.09
CA PRO A 575 14.96 11.96 -13.34
C PRO A 575 15.31 13.29 -14.04
N SER A 576 16.38 13.33 -14.85
CA SER A 576 16.80 14.56 -15.53
C SER A 576 16.34 14.62 -16.99
N ARG A 577 15.23 15.32 -17.23
CA ARG A 577 14.73 15.59 -18.60
C ARG A 577 15.77 16.26 -19.49
N ARG A 578 16.60 17.15 -18.93
CA ARG A 578 17.70 17.79 -19.67
C ARG A 578 18.77 16.79 -20.12
N ARG A 579 19.17 15.84 -19.27
CA ARG A 579 20.14 14.78 -19.64
C ARG A 579 19.57 13.87 -20.72
N TRP A 580 18.29 13.52 -20.57
CA TRP A 580 17.56 12.71 -21.53
C TRP A 580 17.41 13.40 -22.90
N GLN A 581 16.97 14.66 -22.95
CA GLN A 581 16.79 15.40 -24.20
C GLN A 581 18.09 15.63 -24.96
N ASN A 582 19.18 15.94 -24.25
CA ASN A 582 20.49 16.24 -24.84
C ASN A 582 21.30 15.00 -25.23
N SER A 583 20.76 13.80 -25.01
CA SER A 583 21.44 12.55 -25.32
C SER A 583 21.40 12.21 -26.81
N PRO A 584 22.47 11.59 -27.36
CA PRO A 584 22.53 11.18 -28.75
C PRO A 584 21.72 9.91 -29.07
N HIS A 585 21.07 9.29 -28.08
CA HIS A 585 20.32 8.04 -28.26
C HIS A 585 18.96 8.27 -28.96
N GLU A 586 18.55 7.32 -29.80
CA GLU A 586 17.27 7.38 -30.54
C GLU A 586 16.09 7.16 -29.59
N LEU A 587 14.97 7.85 -29.85
CA LEU A 587 13.69 7.63 -29.17
C LEU A 587 13.01 6.40 -29.77
N VAL A 588 12.54 5.48 -28.93
CA VAL A 588 11.86 4.26 -29.35
C VAL A 588 10.64 3.99 -28.47
N ASP A 589 9.62 3.37 -29.08
CA ASP A 589 8.47 2.85 -28.35
C ASP A 589 8.88 1.57 -27.61
N VAL A 590 8.52 1.51 -26.33
CA VAL A 590 8.81 0.37 -25.47
C VAL A 590 7.63 -0.60 -25.50
N PRO A 591 7.85 -1.92 -25.64
CA PRO A 591 6.78 -2.89 -25.51
C PRO A 591 6.14 -2.83 -24.12
N TYR A 592 4.81 -2.95 -24.05
CA TYR A 592 4.06 -2.93 -22.80
C TYR A 592 4.60 -3.91 -21.73
N GLU A 593 5.15 -5.06 -22.16
CA GLU A 593 5.68 -6.11 -21.28
C GLU A 593 7.16 -5.95 -20.92
N ALA A 594 7.75 -4.76 -21.09
CA ALA A 594 9.12 -4.49 -20.71
C ALA A 594 9.33 -4.60 -19.19
N TRP A 595 10.51 -5.06 -18.78
CA TRP A 595 10.92 -5.09 -17.38
C TRP A 595 11.30 -3.69 -16.93
N GLN A 596 10.76 -3.27 -15.81
CA GLN A 596 11.03 -2.01 -15.14
C GLN A 596 12.01 -2.27 -13.99
N LEU A 597 13.06 -1.45 -13.94
CA LEU A 597 14.13 -1.50 -12.96
C LEU A 597 14.28 -0.13 -12.29
N ASP A 598 14.88 -0.14 -11.11
CA ASP A 598 15.35 1.07 -10.47
C ASP A 598 16.52 1.69 -11.26
N ALA A 599 16.67 3.02 -11.16
CA ALA A 599 17.63 3.78 -11.95
C ALA A 599 19.09 3.36 -11.68
N ASP A 600 19.41 3.03 -10.42
CA ASP A 600 20.75 2.62 -10.00
C ASP A 600 21.11 1.23 -10.56
N ASP A 601 20.20 0.27 -10.46
CA ASP A 601 20.37 -1.07 -11.04
C ASP A 601 20.55 -1.00 -12.55
N PHE A 602 19.74 -0.15 -13.20
CA PHE A 602 19.83 0.09 -14.63
C PHE A 602 21.18 0.68 -15.03
N GLU A 603 21.72 1.62 -14.25
CA GLU A 603 23.03 2.23 -14.47
C GLU A 603 24.19 1.22 -14.27
N GLU A 604 24.10 0.33 -13.29
CA GLU A 604 25.05 -0.78 -13.12
C GLU A 604 25.00 -1.72 -14.33
N LEU A 605 23.80 -2.14 -14.73
CA LEU A 605 23.59 -3.01 -15.89
C LEU A 605 24.10 -2.38 -17.18
N ARG A 606 23.84 -1.08 -17.38
CA ARG A 606 24.33 -0.30 -18.51
C ARG A 606 25.84 -0.29 -18.55
N THR A 607 26.49 -0.10 -17.40
CA THR A 607 27.95 -0.09 -17.28
C THR A 607 28.53 -1.46 -17.61
N LYS A 608 27.91 -2.56 -17.18
CA LYS A 608 28.39 -3.93 -17.49
C LYS A 608 28.18 -4.35 -18.95
N LEU A 609 27.12 -3.87 -19.60
CA LEU A 609 26.76 -4.30 -20.95
C LEU A 609 27.26 -3.38 -22.08
N ILE A 610 27.54 -2.11 -21.78
CA ILE A 610 27.90 -1.10 -22.78
C ILE A 610 29.23 -0.39 -22.44
N GLY A 611 29.64 -0.38 -21.17
CA GLY A 611 30.94 0.11 -20.73
C GLY A 611 32.05 -0.88 -21.03
#